data_AF-A0AAD3VYL5-F1
#
_entry.id   AF-A0AAD3VYL5-F1
#
_cell.length_a   1.000
_cell.length_b   1.000
_cell.length_c   1.000
_cell.angle_alpha   90.00
_cell.angle_beta   90.00
_cell.angle_gamma   90.00
#
_symmetry.space_group_name_H-M   'P 1'
#
loop_
_entity.id
_entity.type
_entity.pdbx_description
1 polymer ?
#
loop_
_entity_poly.entity_id
_entity_poly.type
_entity_poly.pdbx_seq_one_letter_code
_entity_poly.pdbx_strand_id
1 'polypeptide(L)'
;MSRAKVRISPSKNLGGTHQNVTATIPGISITGFWRLYEVDRLISQGQYPNCSFLAEHLEVHRRTVERDIERLRDFFGAPIEYDRRKKGYRYTEAFSLP
;
A
#
# COMPACT_ATOMS: atom_id res chain seq x y z
N MET A 1 -18.31 -26.87 -61.27
CA MET A 1 -17.15 -26.03 -60.91
C MET A 1 -17.65 -24.66 -60.48
N SER A 2 -17.80 -24.40 -59.17
CA SER A 2 -17.75 -23.05 -58.58
C SER A 2 -17.84 -23.17 -57.06
N ARG A 3 -16.75 -22.85 -56.34
CA ARG A 3 -16.74 -22.75 -54.87
C ARG A 3 -16.70 -21.26 -54.53
N ALA A 4 -17.80 -20.75 -53.97
CA ALA A 4 -17.87 -19.42 -53.41
C ALA A 4 -16.92 -19.31 -52.20
N LYS A 5 -15.95 -18.40 -52.26
CA LYS A 5 -15.09 -18.06 -51.11
C LYS A 5 -15.92 -17.23 -50.11
N VAL A 6 -16.17 -17.80 -48.93
CA VAL A 6 -16.67 -17.05 -47.76
C VAL A 6 -15.58 -16.06 -47.34
N ARG A 7 -15.86 -14.77 -47.44
CA ARG A 7 -14.99 -13.69 -46.94
C ARG A 7 -15.33 -13.47 -45.47
N ILE A 8 -14.51 -14.01 -44.56
CA ILE A 8 -14.62 -13.69 -43.14
C ILE A 8 -14.03 -12.28 -42.95
N SER A 9 -14.89 -11.31 -42.67
CA SER A 9 -14.50 -9.98 -42.21
C SER A 9 -13.95 -10.08 -40.78
N PRO A 10 -12.88 -9.38 -40.40
CA PRO A 10 -12.42 -9.38 -39.02
C PRO A 10 -13.47 -8.68 -38.15
N SER A 11 -13.88 -9.35 -37.08
CA SER A 11 -14.77 -8.82 -36.05
C SER A 11 -14.16 -7.55 -35.45
N LYS A 12 -14.85 -6.41 -35.62
CA LYS A 12 -14.55 -5.19 -34.86
C LYS A 12 -15.02 -5.42 -33.43
N ASN A 13 -14.09 -5.70 -32.54
CA ASN A 13 -14.33 -5.58 -31.10
C ASN A 13 -14.63 -4.11 -30.78
N LEU A 14 -15.92 -3.80 -30.66
CA LEU A 14 -16.44 -2.55 -30.13
C LEU A 14 -16.11 -2.51 -28.64
N GLY A 15 -15.50 -1.39 -28.22
CA GLY A 15 -14.91 -1.21 -26.90
C GLY A 15 -15.87 -1.53 -25.76
N GLY A 16 -15.56 -2.60 -25.04
CA GLY A 16 -15.94 -2.73 -23.65
C GLY A 16 -15.15 -1.68 -22.87
N THR A 17 -15.87 -0.73 -22.28
CA THR A 17 -15.40 0.17 -21.24
C THR A 17 -14.83 -0.68 -20.10
N HIS A 18 -13.53 -0.99 -20.17
CA HIS A 18 -12.76 -1.26 -18.97
C HIS A 18 -12.85 0.02 -18.15
N GLN A 19 -13.71 0.03 -17.15
CA GLN A 19 -13.74 1.03 -16.11
C GLN A 19 -12.32 1.14 -15.59
N ASN A 20 -11.59 2.15 -16.06
CA ASN A 20 -10.25 2.43 -15.60
C ASN A 20 -10.43 3.14 -14.26
N VAL A 21 -10.76 2.35 -13.23
CA VAL A 21 -10.75 2.77 -11.83
C VAL A 21 -9.31 2.93 -11.37
N THR A 22 -8.53 3.73 -12.09
CA THR A 22 -7.29 4.31 -11.58
C THR A 22 -7.62 5.70 -11.05
N ALA A 23 -8.56 5.76 -10.12
CA ALA A 23 -8.57 6.87 -9.19
C ALA A 23 -7.32 6.65 -8.32
N THR A 24 -6.22 7.31 -8.67
CA THR A 24 -5.00 7.37 -7.86
C THR A 24 -5.34 8.08 -6.55
N ILE A 25 -5.96 7.35 -5.61
CA ILE A 25 -6.11 7.82 -4.25
C ILE A 25 -4.71 7.69 -3.63
N PRO A 26 -4.03 8.79 -3.31
CA PRO A 26 -2.67 8.74 -2.79
C PRO A 26 -2.64 7.95 -1.47
N GLY A 27 -2.10 6.73 -1.51
CA GLY A 27 -2.03 5.83 -0.35
C GLY A 27 -2.78 4.51 -0.48
N ILE A 28 -3.63 4.33 -1.49
CA ILE A 28 -4.32 3.06 -1.75
C ILE A 28 -3.68 2.41 -2.98
N SER A 29 -2.39 2.07 -2.87
CA SER A 29 -1.70 1.21 -3.83
C SER A 29 -1.21 -0.04 -3.10
N ILE A 30 -1.04 -1.15 -3.83
CA ILE A 30 -0.52 -2.40 -3.23
C ILE A 30 0.85 -2.19 -2.57
N THR A 31 1.68 -1.32 -3.15
CA THR A 31 2.94 -0.86 -2.57
C THR A 31 2.73 -0.12 -1.24
N GLY A 32 1.69 0.71 -1.14
CA GLY A 32 1.33 1.40 0.10
C GLY A 32 0.98 0.42 1.22
N PHE A 33 0.16 -0.58 0.93
CA PHE A 33 -0.21 -1.60 1.91
C PHE A 33 1.01 -2.43 2.37
N TRP A 34 1.91 -2.80 1.45
CA TRP A 34 3.16 -3.48 1.81
C TRP A 34 4.03 -2.68 2.80
N ARG A 35 4.11 -1.35 2.63
CA ARG A 35 4.82 -0.50 3.61
C ARG A 35 4.16 -0.52 4.98
N LEU A 36 2.83 -0.47 5.06
CA LEU A 36 2.10 -0.56 6.34
C LEU A 36 2.41 -1.89 7.05
N TYR A 37 2.43 -2.99 6.31
CA TYR A 37 2.79 -4.31 6.83
C TYR A 37 4.22 -4.34 7.38
N GLU A 38 5.19 -3.79 6.65
CA GLU A 38 6.58 -3.76 7.11
C GLU A 38 6.75 -2.88 8.36
N VAL A 39 6.05 -1.74 8.43
CA VAL A 39 6.03 -0.91 9.65
C VAL A 39 5.44 -1.69 10.83
N ASP A 40 4.29 -2.34 10.65
CA ASP A 40 3.64 -3.16 11.68
C ASP A 40 4.56 -4.29 12.19
N ARG A 41 5.20 -5.00 11.26
CA ARG A 41 6.16 -6.07 11.58
C ARG A 41 7.31 -5.55 12.46
N LEU A 42 7.91 -4.40 12.13
CA LEU A 42 9.04 -3.85 12.88
C LEU A 42 8.61 -3.39 14.29
N ILE A 43 7.44 -2.77 14.39
CA ILE A 43 6.90 -2.30 15.67
C ILE A 43 6.50 -3.48 16.56
N SER A 44 5.79 -4.48 16.02
CA SER A 44 5.36 -5.68 16.75
C SER A 44 6.54 -6.53 17.25
N GLN A 45 7.67 -6.49 16.55
CA GLN A 45 8.93 -7.11 16.99
C GLN A 45 9.69 -6.30 18.05
N GLY A 46 9.15 -5.15 18.48
CA GLY A 46 9.77 -4.30 19.50
C GLY A 46 11.06 -3.63 19.04
N GLN A 47 11.22 -3.37 17.74
CA GLN A 47 12.45 -2.78 17.20
C GLN A 47 12.54 -1.26 17.36
N TYR A 48 11.45 -0.58 17.74
CA TYR A 48 11.38 0.88 17.88
C TYR A 48 11.85 1.62 16.61
N PRO A 49 11.30 1.34 15.41
CA PRO A 49 11.67 2.08 14.22
C PRO A 49 11.26 3.56 14.33
N ASN A 50 12.00 4.48 13.72
CA ASN A 50 11.61 5.89 13.60
C ASN A 50 11.45 6.32 12.14
N CYS A 51 10.91 7.51 11.89
CA CYS A 51 10.64 7.97 10.53
C CYS A 51 11.88 8.05 9.64
N SER A 52 13.05 8.38 10.19
CA SER A 52 14.29 8.46 9.39
C SER A 52 14.73 7.07 8.95
N PHE A 53 14.77 6.12 9.88
CA PHE A 53 15.09 4.73 9.59
C PHE A 53 14.11 4.13 8.57
N LEU A 54 12.81 4.30 8.80
CA LEU A 54 11.78 3.76 7.90
C LEU A 54 11.82 4.40 6.50
N ALA A 55 12.18 5.68 6.40
CA ALA A 55 12.30 6.36 5.12
C ALA A 55 13.43 5.76 4.28
N GLU A 56 14.57 5.49 4.90
CA GLU A 56 15.70 4.81 4.27
C GLU A 56 15.36 3.35 3.93
N HIS A 57 14.85 2.60 4.91
CA HIS A 57 14.51 1.17 4.78
C HIS A 57 13.46 0.89 3.69
N LEU A 58 12.46 1.78 3.56
CA LEU A 58 11.38 1.63 2.59
C LEU A 58 11.64 2.42 1.30
N GLU A 59 12.79 3.10 1.18
CA GLU A 59 13.17 3.97 0.06
C GLU A 59 12.10 5.02 -0.30
N VAL A 60 11.55 5.68 0.71
CA VAL A 60 10.53 6.73 0.54
C VAL A 60 10.89 8.00 1.28
N HIS A 61 10.25 9.10 0.90
CA HIS A 61 10.40 10.34 1.65
C HIS A 61 9.84 10.21 3.08
N ARG A 62 10.47 10.88 4.05
CA ARG A 62 10.05 10.90 5.47
C ARG A 62 8.57 11.24 5.66
N ARG A 63 8.04 12.17 4.86
CA ARG A 63 6.62 12.57 4.86
C ARG A 63 5.68 11.39 4.49
N THR A 64 6.13 10.47 3.64
CA THR A 64 5.37 9.26 3.28
C THR A 64 5.26 8.33 4.48
N VAL A 65 6.35 8.12 5.21
CA VAL A 65 6.34 7.31 6.44
C VAL A 65 5.43 7.92 7.50
N GLU A 66 5.48 9.24 7.71
CA GLU A 66 4.59 9.91 8.66
C GLU A 66 3.11 9.64 8.33
N ARG A 67 2.75 9.72 7.04
CA ARG A 67 1.40 9.37 6.57
C ARG A 67 1.08 7.88 6.73
N ASP A 68 2.05 7.00 6.55
CA ASP A 68 1.86 5.56 6.75
C ASP A 68 1.60 5.25 8.25
N ILE A 69 2.29 5.94 9.17
CA ILE A 69 2.02 5.86 10.63
C ILE A 69 0.65 6.46 10.97
N GLU A 70 0.28 7.61 10.40
CA GLU A 70 -1.06 8.19 10.53
C GLU A 70 -2.11 7.18 10.06
N ARG A 71 -1.90 6.50 8.92
CA ARG A 71 -2.84 5.51 8.41
C ARG A 71 -3.01 4.31 9.35
N LEU A 72 -1.91 3.77 9.89
CA LEU A 72 -1.97 2.68 10.87
C LEU A 72 -2.83 3.08 12.08
N ARG A 73 -2.66 4.31 12.59
CA ARG A 73 -3.45 4.82 13.71
C ARG A 73 -4.92 5.05 13.34
N ASP A 74 -5.17 5.81 12.29
CA ASP A 74 -6.49 6.38 12.00
C ASP A 74 -7.41 5.38 11.30
N PHE A 75 -6.88 4.51 10.44
CA PHE A 75 -7.69 3.54 9.67
C PHE A 75 -7.67 2.13 10.26
N PHE A 76 -6.55 1.71 10.86
CA PHE A 76 -6.42 0.37 11.43
C PHE A 76 -6.55 0.35 12.96
N GLY A 77 -6.65 1.51 13.61
CA GLY A 77 -6.75 1.61 15.06
C GLY A 77 -5.49 1.16 15.80
N ALA A 78 -4.33 1.22 15.14
CA ALA A 78 -3.09 0.73 15.73
C ALA A 78 -2.67 1.62 16.93
N PRO A 79 -2.43 1.04 18.12
CA PRO A 79 -2.11 1.77 19.34
C PRO A 79 -0.62 2.20 19.35
N ILE A 80 -0.22 3.02 18.37
CA ILE A 80 1.18 3.43 18.15
C ILE A 80 1.52 4.67 18.97
N GLU A 81 2.59 4.61 19.77
CA GLU A 81 3.20 5.76 20.43
C GLU A 81 4.68 5.92 20.05
N TYR A 82 5.20 7.14 20.16
CA TYR A 82 6.63 7.39 20.03
C TYR A 82 7.32 7.36 21.40
N ASP A 83 8.20 6.40 21.59
CA ASP A 83 9.04 6.30 22.79
C ASP A 83 10.26 7.22 22.64
N ARG A 84 10.30 8.30 23.43
CA ARG A 84 11.41 9.26 23.41
C ARG A 84 12.74 8.67 23.92
N ARG A 85 12.69 7.67 24.82
CA ARG A 85 13.90 7.04 25.39
C ARG A 85 14.54 6.09 24.37
N LYS A 86 13.72 5.34 23.64
CA LYS A 86 14.17 4.42 22.58
C LYS A 86 14.30 5.09 21.21
N LYS A 87 13.81 6.33 21.07
CA LYS A 87 13.81 7.13 19.84
C LYS A 87 13.10 6.42 18.67
N GLY A 88 11.91 5.89 18.92
CA GLY A 88 11.13 5.18 17.90
C GLY A 88 9.72 4.80 18.32
N TYR A 89 8.97 4.23 17.38
CA TYR A 89 7.58 3.85 17.53
C TYR A 89 7.42 2.48 18.19
N ARG A 90 6.45 2.37 19.10
CA ARG A 90 6.05 1.11 19.74
C ARG A 90 4.53 0.98 19.73
N TYR A 91 4.04 -0.24 19.89
CA TYR A 91 2.66 -0.44 20.32
C TYR A 91 2.54 -0.30 21.84
N THR A 92 1.49 0.38 22.31
CA THR A 92 1.15 0.46 23.74
C THR A 92 0.36 -0.75 24.23
N GLU A 93 -0.25 -1.49 23.29
CA GLU A 93 -1.09 -2.66 23.54
C GLU A 93 -0.77 -3.73 22.48
N ALA A 94 -1.23 -4.97 22.70
CA ALA A 94 -1.08 -6.00 21.67
C ALA A 94 -1.90 -5.63 20.41
N PHE A 95 -1.24 -5.62 19.26
CA PHE A 95 -1.86 -5.27 17.98
C PHE A 95 -1.26 -6.12 16.86
N SER A 96 -2.10 -6.40 15.87
CA SER A 96 -1.72 -7.01 14.59
C SER A 96 -2.64 -6.49 13.50
N LEU A 97 -2.10 -6.26 12.31
CA LEU A 97 -2.93 -5.99 11.14
C LEU A 97 -3.84 -7.20 10.81
N PRO A 98 -5.05 -6.94 10.25
CA PRO A 98 -6.01 -7.99 9.86
C PRO A 98 -5.57 -8.81 8.64
#